data_AF-A0A7S1ZA72-F1
#
_entry.id   AF-A0A7S1ZA72-F1
#
_cell.length_a   1.000
_cell.length_b   1.000
_cell.length_c   1.000
_cell.angle_alpha   90.00
_cell.angle_beta   90.00
_cell.angle_gamma   90.00
#
_symmetry.space_group_name_H-M   'P 1'
#
loop_
_entity.id
_entity.type
_entity.pdbx_description
1 polymer ?
#
loop_
_entity_poly.entity_id
_entity_poly.type
_entity_poly.pdbx_seq_one_letter_code
_entity_poly.pdbx_strand_id
1 'polypeptide(L)'
;PANFGGFNVNLGDLFEEMMRGQGSGGRRGGQGSGANFGRGPTHRASPAFGQARAARQKPCTRPFRCTLEELSNMDGCRKKLKVTNPTVDLATGTTVSSQRVYCVDVRPGWKAGTKIKFPAGEGFPPMT
;
A
#
# COMPACT_ATOMS: atom_id res chain seq x y z
N PRO A 1 6.49 28.95 46.45
CA PRO A 1 6.40 27.51 46.15
C PRO A 1 5.01 27.13 45.62
N ALA A 2 4.85 27.13 44.30
CA ALA A 2 3.64 26.63 43.63
C ALA A 2 3.99 25.28 43.00
N ASN A 3 3.55 24.20 43.65
CA ASN A 3 3.59 22.84 43.10
C ASN A 3 2.24 22.62 42.39
N PHE A 4 2.17 22.97 41.11
CA PHE A 4 1.06 22.56 40.27
C PHE A 4 1.33 21.13 39.79
N GLY A 5 0.56 20.20 40.33
CA GLY A 5 0.61 18.78 40.00
C GLY A 5 0.41 18.55 38.50
N GLY A 6 1.36 17.83 37.91
CA GLY A 6 1.26 17.37 36.54
C GLY A 6 0.18 16.29 36.43
N PHE A 7 -0.84 16.55 35.61
CA PHE A 7 -1.78 15.54 35.17
C PHE A 7 -1.10 14.68 34.10
N ASN A 8 -0.55 13.53 34.51
CA ASN A 8 -0.11 12.51 33.56
C ASN A 8 -1.34 11.68 33.16
N VAL A 9 -1.92 11.99 32.01
CA VAL A 9 -2.97 11.17 31.40
C VAL A 9 -2.32 10.11 30.52
N ASN A 10 -2.31 8.86 30.99
CA ASN A 10 -1.82 7.73 30.22
C ASN A 10 -2.92 7.22 29.28
N LEU A 11 -2.63 7.17 27.99
CA LEU A 11 -3.57 6.74 26.95
C LEU A 11 -3.95 5.25 27.07
N GLY A 12 -3.10 4.45 27.72
CA GLY A 12 -3.37 3.05 28.04
C GLY A 12 -4.51 2.89 29.05
N ASP A 13 -4.50 3.69 30.12
CA ASP A 13 -5.48 3.62 31.21
C ASP A 13 -6.89 4.05 30.73
N LEU A 14 -6.96 5.03 29.83
CA LEU A 14 -8.22 5.48 29.21
C LEU A 14 -8.86 4.41 28.29
N PHE A 15 -8.04 3.63 27.60
CA PHE A 15 -8.53 2.55 26.73
C PHE A 15 -8.98 1.32 27.54
N GLU A 16 -8.29 1.04 28.64
CA GLU A 16 -8.63 -0.06 29.56
C GLU A 16 -9.92 0.23 30.35
N GLU A 17 -10.18 1.50 30.69
CA GLU A 17 -11.43 1.95 31.32
C GLU A 17 -12.64 1.82 30.38
N MET A 18 -12.47 2.09 29.08
CA MET A 18 -13.52 1.90 28.06
C MET A 18 -13.83 0.41 27.82
N MET A 19 -12.83 -0.47 27.87
CA MET A 19 -13.00 -1.92 27.70
C MET A 19 -13.55 -2.62 28.96
N ARG A 20 -13.37 -2.06 30.15
CA ARG A 20 -13.96 -2.59 31.41
C ARG A 20 -15.44 -2.25 31.57
N GLY A 21 -16.01 -1.39 30.72
CA GLY A 21 -17.38 -0.87 30.84
C GLY A 21 -18.48 -1.63 30.09
N GLN A 22 -18.19 -2.72 29.36
CA GLN A 22 -19.21 -3.40 28.53
C GLN A 22 -19.15 -4.94 28.65
N GLY A 23 -19.40 -5.42 29.86
CA GLY A 23 -19.43 -6.86 30.19
C GLY A 23 -20.76 -7.30 30.80
N SER A 24 -21.91 -6.97 30.21
CA SER A 24 -23.19 -7.56 30.60
C SER A 24 -23.38 -8.90 29.88
N GLY A 25 -23.04 -9.98 30.58
CA GLY A 25 -23.19 -11.35 30.13
C GLY A 25 -24.60 -11.70 29.64
N GLY A 26 -24.72 -11.91 28.33
CA GLY A 26 -25.89 -12.49 27.68
C GLY A 26 -25.90 -14.02 27.80
N ARG A 27 -26.96 -14.54 28.42
CA ARG A 27 -27.29 -15.96 28.55
C ARG A 27 -27.96 -16.49 27.26
N ARG A 28 -27.91 -17.82 27.07
CA ARG A 28 -28.70 -18.69 26.14
C ARG A 28 -28.24 -18.65 24.67
N GLY A 29 -28.16 -19.74 23.90
CA GLY A 29 -28.56 -21.15 24.03
C GLY A 29 -28.70 -21.77 22.62
N GLY A 30 -28.65 -23.11 22.52
CA GLY A 30 -29.04 -23.91 21.34
C GLY A 30 -27.89 -24.19 20.35
N GLN A 31 -27.37 -25.41 20.14
CA GLN A 31 -27.98 -26.70 19.78
C GLN A 31 -28.81 -26.67 18.48
N GLY A 32 -28.30 -27.39 17.46
CA GLY A 32 -28.96 -27.73 16.20
C GLY A 32 -27.88 -28.07 15.18
N SER A 33 -27.42 -29.32 15.05
CA SER A 33 -28.08 -30.44 14.34
C SER A 33 -28.55 -30.04 12.94
N GLY A 34 -27.86 -30.58 11.93
CA GLY A 34 -28.16 -30.37 10.53
C GLY A 34 -27.23 -31.19 9.66
N ALA A 35 -27.39 -32.51 9.70
CA ALA A 35 -26.84 -33.43 8.71
C ALA A 35 -27.43 -33.14 7.31
N ASN A 36 -26.95 -33.91 6.32
CA ASN A 36 -27.55 -34.17 5.00
C ASN A 36 -27.19 -33.18 3.86
N PHE A 37 -26.84 -33.56 2.63
CA PHE A 37 -26.80 -34.82 1.87
C PHE A 37 -25.82 -34.64 0.67
N GLY A 38 -25.25 -35.72 0.13
CA GLY A 38 -24.93 -35.76 -1.30
C GLY A 38 -23.57 -36.35 -1.71
N ARG A 39 -23.53 -37.67 -1.89
CA ARG A 39 -22.47 -38.38 -2.63
C ARG A 39 -22.54 -38.06 -4.13
N GLY A 40 -21.38 -38.00 -4.79
CA GLY A 40 -21.25 -38.25 -6.23
C GLY A 40 -19.87 -37.87 -6.79
N PRO A 41 -19.04 -38.82 -7.28
CA PRO A 41 -17.80 -38.53 -7.97
C PRO A 41 -18.06 -38.39 -9.48
N THR A 42 -17.77 -37.23 -10.06
CA THR A 42 -17.81 -37.04 -11.52
C THR A 42 -16.43 -36.67 -12.03
N HIS A 43 -15.93 -37.48 -12.96
CA HIS A 43 -14.68 -37.25 -13.68
C HIS A 43 -14.84 -36.13 -14.73
N ARG A 44 -13.70 -35.51 -15.07
CA ARG A 44 -13.42 -34.63 -16.22
C ARG A 44 -13.96 -33.20 -16.13
N ALA A 45 -13.12 -32.32 -15.59
CA ALA A 45 -13.04 -30.95 -16.07
C ALA A 45 -11.61 -30.73 -16.58
N SER A 46 -11.53 -30.32 -17.85
CA SER A 46 -10.35 -29.91 -18.61
C SER A 46 -9.35 -29.11 -17.78
N PRO A 47 -8.04 -29.14 -18.08
CA PRO A 47 -7.16 -28.11 -17.58
C PRO A 47 -7.65 -26.81 -18.19
N ALA A 48 -8.31 -26.00 -17.36
CA ALA A 48 -8.60 -24.62 -17.68
C ALA A 48 -7.24 -23.98 -17.96
N PHE A 49 -6.90 -23.87 -19.24
CA PHE A 49 -5.92 -22.92 -19.75
C PHE A 49 -6.51 -21.54 -19.45
N GLY A 50 -6.46 -21.19 -18.16
CA GLY A 50 -6.79 -19.88 -17.67
C GLY A 50 -5.87 -18.95 -18.42
N GLN A 51 -6.48 -18.09 -19.25
CA GLN A 51 -5.90 -16.90 -19.81
C GLN A 51 -4.76 -16.44 -18.91
N ALA A 52 -3.53 -16.61 -19.38
CA ALA A 52 -2.38 -15.96 -18.78
C ALA A 52 -2.68 -14.46 -18.85
N ARG A 53 -3.30 -13.92 -17.79
CA ARG A 53 -3.44 -12.49 -17.59
C ARG A 53 -2.04 -11.96 -17.77
N ALA A 54 -1.80 -11.19 -18.84
CA ALA A 54 -0.54 -10.49 -19.05
C ALA A 54 -0.10 -9.96 -17.69
N ALA A 55 0.98 -10.53 -17.15
CA ALA A 55 1.33 -10.35 -15.76
C ALA A 55 1.48 -8.85 -15.51
N ARG A 56 0.47 -8.25 -14.85
CA ARG A 56 0.46 -6.82 -14.59
C ARG A 56 1.74 -6.52 -13.83
N GLN A 57 2.65 -5.76 -14.45
CA GLN A 57 3.92 -5.43 -13.82
C GLN A 57 3.64 -4.81 -12.46
N LYS A 58 4.31 -5.31 -11.42
CA LYS A 58 4.06 -4.89 -10.03
C LYS A 58 4.33 -3.38 -9.92
N PRO A 59 3.41 -2.59 -9.33
CA PRO A 59 3.65 -1.17 -9.12
C PRO A 59 4.92 -0.93 -8.29
N CYS A 60 5.70 0.07 -8.67
CA CYS A 60 6.91 0.49 -7.96
C CYS A 60 6.59 1.70 -7.05
N THR A 61 7.27 1.83 -5.92
CA THR A 61 7.22 3.05 -5.09
C THR A 61 8.62 3.60 -4.91
N ARG A 62 8.83 4.88 -5.18
CA ARG A 62 10.16 5.51 -5.09
C ARG A 62 10.11 6.77 -4.21
N PRO A 63 10.84 6.80 -3.07
CA PRO A 63 10.89 8.00 -2.25
C PRO A 63 11.58 9.14 -3.01
N PHE A 64 11.00 10.33 -2.90
CA PHE A 64 11.52 11.54 -3.49
C PHE A 64 11.71 12.59 -2.39
N ARG A 65 12.93 13.11 -2.27
CA ARG A 65 13.29 14.08 -1.21
C ARG A 65 13.16 15.50 -1.73
N CYS A 66 12.50 16.34 -0.94
CA CYS A 66 12.44 17.79 -1.14
C CYS A 66 12.98 18.49 0.10
N THR A 67 13.61 19.65 -0.10
CA THR A 67 14.00 20.54 1.01
C THR A 67 12.80 21.36 1.47
N LEU A 68 12.88 21.95 2.67
CA LEU A 68 11.82 22.84 3.16
C LEU A 68 11.65 24.06 2.26
N GLU A 69 12.76 24.63 1.78
CA GLU A 69 12.77 25.75 0.83
C GLU A 69 11.98 25.42 -0.44
N GLU A 70 12.22 24.25 -1.05
CA GLU A 70 11.50 23.78 -2.24
C GLU A 70 9.97 23.63 -2.00
N LEU A 71 9.55 23.37 -0.76
CA LEU A 71 8.14 23.20 -0.37
C LEU A 71 7.49 24.51 0.10
N SER A 72 8.28 25.45 0.63
CA SER A 72 7.82 26.72 1.18
C SER A 72 7.83 27.86 0.18
N ASN A 73 8.65 27.76 -0.87
CA ASN A 73 8.66 28.74 -1.96
C ASN A 73 7.28 28.77 -2.61
N MET A 74 6.71 29.98 -2.74
CA MET A 74 5.36 30.19 -3.28
C MET A 74 5.26 29.83 -4.78
N ASP A 75 6.40 29.76 -5.48
CA ASP A 75 6.46 29.38 -6.89
C ASP A 75 6.54 27.85 -7.12
N GLY A 76 6.77 27.07 -6.05
CA GLY A 76 7.06 25.64 -6.14
C GLY A 76 8.40 25.34 -6.82
N CYS A 77 8.60 24.09 -7.26
CA CYS A 77 9.76 23.73 -8.05
C CYS A 77 9.50 22.54 -8.99
N ARG A 78 10.24 22.48 -10.10
CA ARG A 78 10.24 21.30 -11.00
C ARG A 78 11.51 20.51 -10.79
N LYS A 79 11.38 19.22 -10.48
CA LYS A 79 12.51 18.37 -10.17
C LYS A 79 12.41 17.02 -10.89
N LYS A 80 13.56 16.53 -11.33
CA LYS A 80 13.68 15.37 -12.23
C LYS A 80 14.09 14.15 -11.43
N LEU A 81 13.36 13.05 -11.58
CA LEU A 81 13.65 11.75 -10.99
C LEU A 81 14.04 10.77 -12.10
N LYS A 82 15.32 10.38 -12.13
CA LYS A 82 15.82 9.37 -13.06
C LYS A 82 15.62 7.97 -12.49
N VAL A 83 14.96 7.10 -13.24
CA VAL A 83 14.71 5.70 -12.90
C VAL A 83 15.32 4.82 -13.97
N THR A 84 16.10 3.83 -13.54
CA THR A 84 16.71 2.81 -14.41
C THR A 84 15.96 1.50 -14.21
N ASN A 85 15.56 0.82 -15.28
CA ASN A 85 15.02 -0.52 -15.23
C ASN A 85 15.98 -1.52 -15.93
N PRO A 86 16.68 -2.38 -15.17
CA PRO A 86 17.44 -3.48 -15.75
C PRO A 86 16.49 -4.58 -16.23
N THR A 87 16.54 -4.90 -17.52
CA THR A 87 15.75 -5.96 -18.16
C THR A 87 16.71 -6.98 -18.77
N VAL A 88 16.41 -8.27 -18.65
CA VAL A 88 17.17 -9.31 -19.32
C VAL A 88 16.55 -9.55 -20.68
N ASP A 89 17.35 -9.43 -21.74
CA ASP A 89 16.94 -9.84 -23.08
C ASP A 89 16.89 -11.38 -23.14
N LEU A 90 15.71 -11.91 -23.44
CA LEU A 90 15.47 -13.35 -23.50
C LEU A 90 16.18 -14.02 -24.69
N ALA A 91 16.50 -13.27 -25.74
CA ALA A 91 17.18 -13.80 -26.93
C ALA A 91 18.69 -13.96 -26.71
N THR A 92 19.31 -12.98 -26.05
CA THR A 92 20.78 -12.94 -25.88
C THR A 92 21.24 -13.26 -24.46
N GLY A 93 20.32 -13.35 -23.50
CA GLY A 93 20.64 -13.52 -22.07
C GLY A 93 21.32 -12.30 -21.45
N THR A 94 21.44 -11.18 -22.19
CA THR A 94 22.18 -10.01 -21.74
C THR A 94 21.27 -9.05 -20.97
N THR A 95 21.81 -8.46 -19.89
CA THR A 95 21.08 -7.41 -19.15
C THR A 95 21.18 -6.08 -19.89
N VAL A 96 20.05 -5.60 -20.40
CA VAL A 96 19.88 -4.28 -21.01
C VAL A 96 19.26 -3.34 -19.97
N SER A 97 19.81 -2.14 -19.82
CA SER A 97 19.25 -1.13 -18.91
C SER A 97 18.52 -0.03 -19.67
N SER A 98 17.23 0.15 -19.40
CA SER A 98 16.45 1.28 -19.91
C SER A 98 16.38 2.38 -18.85
N GLN A 99 16.32 3.64 -19.27
CA GLN A 99 16.25 4.79 -18.36
C GLN A 99 15.09 5.71 -18.73
N ARG A 100 14.37 6.20 -17.72
CA ARG A 100 13.31 7.19 -17.88
C ARG A 100 13.46 8.30 -16.85
N VAL A 101 13.19 9.53 -17.28
CA VAL A 101 13.18 10.71 -16.40
C VAL A 101 11.73 11.12 -16.16
N TYR A 102 11.31 11.09 -14.91
CA TYR A 102 10.02 11.60 -14.47
C TYR A 102 10.19 13.03 -13.97
N CYS A 103 9.34 13.94 -14.44
CA CYS A 103 9.30 15.32 -13.94
C CYS A 103 8.22 15.43 -12.86
N VAL A 104 8.61 15.92 -11.70
CA VAL A 104 7.72 16.20 -10.57
C VAL A 104 7.62 17.72 -10.43
N ASP A 105 6.41 18.24 -10.55
CA ASP A 105 6.07 19.64 -10.25
C ASP A 105 5.64 19.72 -8.79
N VAL A 106 6.59 20.04 -7.91
CA VAL A 106 6.39 20.22 -6.48
C VAL A 106 5.62 21.52 -6.28
N ARG A 107 4.44 21.42 -5.66
CA ARG A 107 3.60 22.59 -5.36
C ARG A 107 3.83 23.09 -3.93
N PRO A 108 3.68 24.41 -3.69
CA PRO A 108 3.78 25.00 -2.36
C PRO A 108 2.82 24.33 -1.38
N GLY A 109 3.28 24.15 -0.13
CA GLY A 109 2.46 23.60 0.96
C GLY A 109 2.25 22.08 0.93
N TRP A 110 2.93 21.36 0.02
CA TRP A 110 2.96 19.90 0.08
C TRP A 110 3.55 19.39 1.39
N LYS A 111 2.86 18.40 1.98
CA LYS A 111 3.29 17.72 3.19
C LYS A 111 4.06 16.45 2.86
N ALA A 112 4.86 16.00 3.81
CA ALA A 112 5.45 14.68 3.77
C ALA A 112 4.36 13.60 3.57
N GLY A 113 4.64 12.62 2.71
CA GLY A 113 3.68 11.56 2.38
C GLY A 113 2.78 11.85 1.17
N THR A 114 2.95 13.00 0.49
CA THR A 114 2.31 13.25 -0.81
C THR A 114 2.73 12.17 -1.82
N LYS A 115 1.77 11.53 -2.49
CA LYS A 115 1.98 10.42 -3.44
C LYS A 115 1.67 10.86 -4.86
N ILE A 116 2.59 10.61 -5.80
CA ILE A 116 2.45 11.03 -7.20
C ILE A 116 2.44 9.80 -8.09
N LYS A 117 1.29 9.52 -8.70
CA LYS A 117 1.14 8.33 -9.53
C LYS A 117 1.60 8.60 -10.96
N PHE A 118 2.54 7.80 -11.43
CA PHE A 118 2.93 7.74 -12.83
C PHE A 118 2.35 6.48 -13.47
N PRO A 119 1.65 6.59 -14.61
CA PRO A 119 1.15 5.41 -15.31
C PRO A 119 2.30 4.56 -15.86
N ALA A 120 2.00 3.30 -16.17
CA ALA A 120 2.93 2.42 -16.86
C ALA A 120 3.42 3.08 -18.17
N GLY A 121 4.68 2.87 -18.50
CA GLY A 121 5.28 3.33 -19.75
C GLY A 121 6.09 2.22 -20.41
N GLU A 122 6.76 2.55 -21.51
CA GLU A 122 7.57 1.61 -22.29
C GLU A 122 8.64 0.93 -21.42
N GLY A 123 8.40 -0.32 -21.03
CA GLY A 123 9.28 -1.07 -20.14
C GLY A 123 9.31 -0.57 -18.68
N PHE A 124 8.40 0.30 -18.24
CA PHE A 124 8.33 0.74 -16.83
C PHE A 124 6.96 0.46 -16.21
N PRO A 125 6.90 -0.20 -15.03
CA PRO A 125 5.65 -0.40 -14.32
C PRO A 125 5.04 0.93 -13.86
N PRO A 126 3.74 0.95 -13.49
CA PRO A 126 3.18 2.11 -12.83
C PRO A 126 3.96 2.40 -11.53
N MET A 127 4.20 3.67 -11.23
CA MET A 127 5.01 4.09 -10.09
C MET A 127 4.26 5.08 -9.20
N THR A 128 4.62 5.14 -7.92
CA THR A 128 4.15 6.13 -6.95
C THR A 128 5.29 6.74 -6.14
#